data_AF-A0A432SLN1-F1
#
_entry.id   AF-A0A432SLN1-F1
#
_cell.length_a   1.000
_cell.length_b   1.000
_cell.length_c   1.000
_cell.angle_alpha   90.00
_cell.angle_beta   90.00
_cell.angle_gamma   90.00
#
_symmetry.space_group_name_H-M   'P 1'
#
loop_
_entity.id
_entity.type
_entity.pdbx_description
1 polymer ?
#
loop_
_entity_poly.entity_id
_entity_poly.type
_entity_poly.pdbx_seq_one_letter_code
_entity_poly.pdbx_strand_id
1 'polypeptide(L)'
;GVPPFSLFWGKLYLMSAAVNAGFITLAIIMGINSAISVYYYLKLIVYMFLKEPSTNEGTIYMKNASTTLKTIIGLAAFATIFAVFVVGPLLDMITKYVSTSGY
;
A
#
# COMPACT_ATOMS: atom_id res chain seq x y z
N GLY A 1 6.03 -0.35 -2.89
CA GLY A 1 4.70 0.26 -3.08
C GLY A 1 4.59 0.64 -4.54
N VAL A 2 3.40 0.86 -5.08
CA VAL A 2 3.25 1.24 -6.48
C VAL A 2 2.83 2.72 -6.53
N PRO A 3 3.54 3.61 -7.27
CA PRO A 3 3.02 4.96 -7.54
C PRO A 3 1.69 4.79 -8.28
N PRO A 4 0.59 5.52 -8.01
CA PRO A 4 0.39 6.77 -7.27
C PRO A 4 -0.13 6.60 -5.82
N PHE A 5 -0.07 5.40 -5.24
CA PHE A 5 -0.73 5.13 -3.95
C PHE A 5 0.04 5.69 -2.75
N SER A 6 -0.68 6.05 -1.68
CA SER A 6 -0.11 6.62 -0.45
C SER A 6 1.01 5.79 0.18
N LEU A 7 0.90 4.45 0.13
CA LEU A 7 1.88 3.52 0.67
C LEU A 7 3.24 3.57 -0.06
N PHE A 8 3.26 4.01 -1.33
CA PHE A 8 4.51 4.24 -2.05
C PHE A 8 5.26 5.43 -1.45
N TRP A 9 4.57 6.56 -1.30
CA TRP A 9 5.13 7.79 -0.74
C TRP A 9 5.62 7.59 0.69
N GLY A 10 4.83 6.97 1.56
CA GLY A 10 5.25 6.69 2.95
C GLY A 10 6.54 5.86 3.03
N LYS A 11 6.71 4.85 2.17
CA LYS A 11 7.95 4.07 2.11
C LYS A 11 9.14 4.86 1.57
N LEU A 12 8.93 5.74 0.60
CA LEU A 12 9.99 6.62 0.10
C LEU A 12 10.45 7.60 1.16
N TYR A 13 9.53 8.24 1.91
CA TYR A 13 9.88 9.13 3.01
C TYR A 13 10.67 8.40 4.10
N LEU A 14 10.26 7.20 4.48
CA LEU A 14 10.98 6.40 5.47
C LEU A 14 12.39 6.01 4.99
N MET A 15 12.53 5.61 3.73
CA MET A 15 13.82 5.27 3.14
C MET A 15 14.72 6.51 3.04
N SER A 16 14.17 7.67 2.65
CA SER A 16 14.89 8.94 2.64
C SER A 16 15.36 9.34 4.04
N ALA A 17 14.52 9.16 5.06
CA ALA A 17 14.91 9.43 6.45
C ALA A 17 16.06 8.54 6.91
N ALA A 18 16.04 7.25 6.55
CA ALA A 18 17.13 6.33 6.86
C ALA A 18 18.45 6.72 6.16
N VAL A 19 18.39 7.14 4.89
CA VAL A 19 19.57 7.64 4.17
C VAL A 19 20.11 8.92 4.81
N ASN A 20 19.23 9.87 5.14
CA ASN A 20 19.61 11.14 5.77
C ASN A 20 20.24 10.93 7.16
N ALA A 21 19.82 9.89 7.88
CA ALA A 21 20.40 9.49 9.16
C ALA A 21 21.67 8.62 9.02
N GLY A 22 22.18 8.39 7.80
CA GLY A 22 23.40 7.61 7.54
C GLY A 22 23.19 6.08 7.49
N PHE A 23 21.96 5.59 7.66
CA PHE A 23 21.63 4.15 7.65
C PHE A 23 21.44 3.61 6.22
N ILE A 24 22.49 3.69 5.40
CA ILE A 24 22.44 3.31 3.97
C ILE A 24 22.13 1.81 3.82
N THR A 25 22.76 0.94 4.61
CA THR A 25 22.50 -0.51 4.56
C THR A 25 21.02 -0.83 4.82
N LEU A 26 20.40 -0.14 5.79
CA LEU A 26 18.99 -0.32 6.09
C LEU A 26 18.11 0.16 4.94
N ALA A 27 18.44 1.30 4.32
CA ALA A 27 17.74 1.80 3.14
C ALA A 27 17.78 0.80 1.97
N ILE A 28 18.93 0.17 1.73
CA ILE A 28 19.08 -0.87 0.70
C ILE A 28 18.19 -2.08 1.02
N ILE A 29 18.20 -2.56 2.26
CA ILE A 29 17.36 -3.69 2.69
C ILE A 29 15.87 -3.36 2.49
N MET A 30 15.44 -2.15 2.84
CA MET A 30 14.07 -1.69 2.60
C MET A 30 13.71 -1.69 1.10
N GLY A 31 14.62 -1.21 0.25
CA GLY A 31 14.46 -1.22 -1.20
C GLY A 31 14.32 -2.63 -1.78
N ILE A 32 15.22 -3.55 -1.40
CA ILE A 32 15.20 -4.95 -1.84
C ILE A 32 13.90 -5.64 -1.40
N ASN A 33 13.49 -5.48 -0.15
CA ASN A 33 12.25 -6.07 0.34
C ASN A 33 11.02 -5.52 -0.42
N SER A 34 11.05 -4.22 -0.77
CA SER A 34 10.01 -3.65 -1.64
C SER A 34 10.06 -4.23 -3.06
N ALA A 35 11.22 -4.48 -3.64
CA ALA A 35 11.33 -5.09 -4.97
C ALA A 35 10.82 -6.54 -4.98
N ILE A 36 11.19 -7.34 -3.98
CA ILE A 36 10.68 -8.72 -3.81
C ILE A 36 9.16 -8.71 -3.67
N SER A 37 8.60 -7.70 -2.98
CA SER A 37 7.14 -7.55 -2.82
C SER A 37 6.37 -7.38 -4.11
N VAL A 38 6.99 -6.80 -5.13
CA VAL A 38 6.35 -6.62 -6.43
C VAL A 38 6.00 -7.97 -7.05
N TYR A 39 6.87 -8.98 -6.94
CA TYR A 39 6.61 -10.30 -7.52
C TYR A 39 5.35 -10.96 -6.94
N TYR A 40 5.25 -11.07 -5.61
CA TYR A 40 4.12 -11.77 -5.02
C TYR A 40 2.81 -10.97 -5.07
N TYR A 41 2.86 -9.64 -5.08
CA TYR A 41 1.66 -8.82 -5.29
C TYR A 41 1.17 -8.83 -6.74
N LEU A 42 2.08 -8.71 -7.72
CA LEU A 42 1.69 -8.78 -9.14
C LEU A 42 1.17 -10.17 -9.52
N LYS A 43 1.74 -11.24 -8.94
CA LYS A 43 1.25 -12.60 -9.16
C LYS A 43 -0.26 -12.70 -8.89
N LEU A 44 -0.76 -12.10 -7.81
CA LEU A 44 -2.21 -12.12 -7.52
C LEU A 44 -3.04 -11.39 -8.58
N ILE A 45 -2.57 -10.24 -9.05
CA ILE A 45 -3.24 -9.46 -10.10
C ILE A 45 -3.27 -10.25 -11.42
N VAL A 46 -2.16 -10.90 -11.79
CA VAL A 46 -2.09 -11.75 -12.98
C VAL A 46 -3.10 -12.89 -12.91
N TYR A 47 -3.22 -13.57 -11.77
CA TYR A 47 -4.19 -14.65 -11.62
C TYR A 47 -5.65 -14.16 -11.65
N MET A 48 -5.90 -12.91 -11.25
CA MET A 48 -7.23 -12.32 -11.25
C MET A 48 -7.68 -11.85 -12.64
N PHE A 49 -6.78 -11.35 -13.49
CA PHE A 49 -7.16 -10.75 -14.77
C PHE A 49 -6.71 -11.54 -16.00
N LEU A 50 -5.59 -12.27 -15.94
CA LEU A 50 -4.97 -12.93 -17.11
C LEU A 50 -5.15 -14.45 -17.12
N LYS A 51 -5.57 -15.05 -16.00
CA LYS A 51 -5.76 -16.50 -15.92
C LYS A 51 -7.24 -16.84 -16.09
N GLU A 52 -7.51 -17.78 -16.99
CA GLU A 52 -8.86 -18.31 -17.15
C GLU A 52 -9.31 -19.06 -15.89
N PRO A 53 -10.58 -18.94 -15.51
CA PRO A 53 -11.12 -19.66 -14.37
C PRO A 53 -10.99 -21.16 -14.62
N SER A 54 -10.42 -21.90 -13.67
CA SER A 54 -10.44 -23.36 -13.74
C SER A 54 -11.90 -23.84 -13.76
N THR A 55 -12.23 -24.58 -14.81
CA THR A 55 -13.55 -25.07 -15.16
C THR A 55 -14.28 -25.64 -13.93
N ASN A 56 -15.48 -25.11 -13.63
CA ASN A 56 -16.45 -25.54 -12.60
C ASN A 56 -16.57 -24.79 -11.25
N GLU A 57 -15.91 -23.65 -11.02
CA GLU A 57 -16.08 -22.89 -9.76
C GLU A 57 -16.83 -21.55 -9.89
N GLY A 58 -17.51 -21.32 -11.02
CA GLY A 58 -18.12 -20.03 -11.39
C GLY A 58 -19.17 -19.44 -10.43
N THR A 59 -19.53 -20.14 -9.35
CA THR A 59 -20.53 -19.70 -8.36
C THR A 59 -20.03 -19.66 -6.91
N ILE A 60 -18.81 -20.16 -6.61
CA ILE A 60 -18.35 -20.28 -5.22
C ILE A 60 -17.88 -18.93 -4.65
N TYR A 61 -17.29 -18.07 -5.48
CA TYR A 61 -16.62 -16.84 -5.03
C TYR A 61 -17.58 -15.73 -4.53
N MET A 62 -18.81 -15.69 -5.02
CA MET A 62 -19.79 -14.66 -4.63
C MET A 62 -20.81 -15.12 -3.59
N LYS A 63 -20.72 -16.36 -3.11
CA LYS A 63 -21.68 -16.96 -2.17
C LYS A 63 -21.80 -16.16 -0.85
N ASN A 64 -20.72 -15.49 -0.44
CA ASN A 64 -20.65 -14.70 0.80
C ASN A 64 -20.60 -13.18 0.56
N ALA A 65 -20.97 -12.70 -0.64
CA ALA A 65 -20.91 -11.28 -0.99
C ALA A 65 -22.08 -10.49 -0.38
N SER A 66 -22.12 -10.36 0.95
CA SER A 66 -23.12 -9.56 1.67
C SER A 66 -22.99 -8.07 1.33
N THR A 67 -24.10 -7.33 1.46
CA THR A 67 -24.12 -5.88 1.20
C THR A 67 -23.12 -5.14 2.09
N THR A 68 -23.00 -5.54 3.36
CA THR A 68 -22.02 -4.98 4.31
C THR A 68 -20.58 -5.19 3.86
N LEU A 69 -20.23 -6.37 3.35
CA LEU A 69 -18.86 -6.64 2.90
C LEU A 69 -18.52 -5.79 1.68
N LYS A 70 -19.46 -5.64 0.74
CA LYS A 70 -19.30 -4.81 -0.45
C LYS A 70 -19.10 -3.33 -0.09
N THR A 71 -19.84 -2.79 0.87
CA THR A 71 -19.71 -1.39 1.28
C THR A 71 -18.37 -1.14 1.97
N ILE A 72 -17.93 -2.04 2.85
CA ILE A 72 -16.62 -1.92 3.53
C ILE A 72 -15.48 -1.96 2.51
N ILE A 73 -15.48 -2.94 1.60
CA ILE A 73 -14.43 -3.06 0.57
C ILE A 73 -14.46 -1.85 -0.36
N GLY A 74 -15.63 -1.40 -0.78
CA GLY A 74 -15.79 -0.23 -1.64
C GLY A 74 -15.24 1.05 -0.99
N LEU A 75 -15.57 1.27 0.29
CA LEU A 75 -15.06 2.41 1.06
C LEU A 75 -13.53 2.32 1.25
N ALA A 76 -13.00 1.14 1.57
CA ALA A 76 -11.56 0.93 1.73
C ALA A 76 -10.80 1.16 0.41
N ALA A 77 -11.34 0.68 -0.71
CA ALA A 77 -10.78 0.92 -2.04
C ALA A 77 -10.79 2.42 -2.37
N PHE A 78 -11.91 3.10 -2.15
CA PHE A 78 -12.03 4.55 -2.32
C PHE A 78 -11.00 5.30 -1.46
N ALA A 79 -10.96 5.02 -0.15
CA ALA A 79 -9.99 5.63 0.75
C ALA A 79 -8.54 5.41 0.30
N THR A 80 -8.20 4.20 -0.17
CA THR A 80 -6.85 3.87 -0.65
C THR A 80 -6.46 4.65 -1.91
N ILE A 81 -7.41 4.84 -2.85
CA ILE A 81 -7.20 5.61 -4.07
C ILE A 81 -6.96 7.10 -3.75
N PHE A 82 -7.79 7.67 -2.87
CA PHE A 82 -7.70 9.09 -2.51
C PHE A 82 -6.66 9.39 -1.42
N ALA A 83 -6.09 8.37 -0.77
CA ALA A 83 -5.13 8.55 0.31
C ALA A 83 -3.89 9.36 -0.12
N VAL A 84 -3.52 9.38 -1.40
CA VAL A 84 -2.39 10.16 -1.91
C VAL A 84 -2.52 11.65 -1.60
N PHE A 85 -3.73 12.21 -1.65
CA PHE A 85 -4.00 13.61 -1.32
C PHE A 85 -3.88 13.90 0.17
N VAL A 86 -4.03 12.87 1.01
CA VAL A 86 -3.98 12.96 2.47
C VAL A 86 -2.55 12.81 3.00
N VAL A 87 -1.65 12.16 2.26
CA VAL A 87 -0.27 11.89 2.73
C VAL A 87 0.47 13.17 3.10
N GLY A 88 0.45 14.20 2.25
CA GLY A 88 1.15 15.47 2.52
C GLY A 88 0.66 16.14 3.81
N PRO A 89 -0.63 16.51 3.90
CA PRO A 89 -1.20 17.12 5.10
C PRO A 89 -0.99 16.29 6.37
N LEU A 90 -1.05 14.97 6.27
CA LEU A 90 -0.81 14.06 7.39
C LEU A 90 0.64 14.13 7.88
N LEU A 91 1.62 14.13 6.97
CA LEU A 91 3.03 14.25 7.32
C LEU A 91 3.36 15.61 7.94
N ASP A 92 2.77 16.69 7.43
CA ASP A 92 2.94 18.03 8.00
C ASP A 92 2.40 18.09 9.44
N MET A 93 1.22 17.50 9.66
CA MET A 93 0.61 17.42 10.98
C MET A 93 1.48 16.61 11.94
N ILE A 94 2.00 15.45 11.52
CA ILE A 94 2.88 14.61 12.34
C ILE A 94 4.16 15.37 12.68
N THR A 95 4.82 15.98 11.69
CA THR A 95 6.06 16.74 11.89
C THR A 95 5.88 17.92 12.86
N LYS A 96 4.75 18.62 12.76
CA LYS A 96 4.40 19.71 13.69
C LYS A 96 4.27 19.19 15.13
N TYR A 97 3.62 18.06 15.34
CA TYR A 97 3.46 17.50 16.68
C TYR A 97 4.77 16.96 17.25
N VAL A 98 5.61 16.33 16.42
CA VAL A 98 6.95 15.85 16.84
C VAL A 98 7.85 17.01 17.24
N SER A 99 7.92 18.07 16.43
CA SER A 99 8.73 19.26 16.76
C SER A 99 8.23 20.00 18.00
N THR A 100 6.92 20.02 18.24
CA THR A 100 6.33 20.63 19.45
C THR A 100 6.59 19.79 20.70
N SER A 101 6.79 18.47 20.59
CA SER A 101 7.07 17.60 21.73
C SER A 101 8.53 17.58 22.18
N GLY A 102 9.40 18.39 21.55
CA GLY A 102 10.80 18.55 21.94
C GLY A 102 11.74 17.50 21.33
N TYR A 103 11.29 16.79 20.29
CA TYR A 103 12.10 15.91 19.44
C TYR A 103 12.40 16.54 18.09
#